data_AF-A0A150UE20-F1
#
_entry.id   AF-A0A150UE20-F1
#
_cell.length_a   1.000
_cell.length_b   1.000
_cell.length_c   1.000
_cell.angle_alpha   90.00
_cell.angle_beta   90.00
_cell.angle_gamma   90.00
#
_symmetry.space_group_name_H-M   'P 1'
#
loop_
_entity.id
_entity.type
_entity.pdbx_description
1 polymer ?
#
loop_
_entity_poly.entity_id
_entity_poly.type
_entity_poly.pdbx_seq_one_letter_code
_entity_poly.pdbx_strand_id
1 'polypeptide(L)'
;MKVYNAMAFSMWAHGAVMNTHLIILWADFGLDELQAARVLGLYLHEARKWLAVGMGVRVRRIRNFRRGAEMHYVWVHENDVNRGFHSHVLTNVPRELQKQFDSWSRKCLARLTKRHVHRRAFRLAPSYAKTKSDKVARHWGWFRYLMKQLDPNAMIMQRHPVKGILEWRLRDELKPWHARISSLVPQMSLAGVSHSIGAKAQQAACFRSMLSQANFAQLYSGEELEDLQNMELSRELPTMDYRSKFYFGP
;
A
#
# COMPACT_ATOMS: atom_id res chain seq x y z
N MET A 1 -13.13 -0.94 -3.97
CA MET A 1 -12.55 -0.83 -2.61
C MET A 1 -11.17 -0.17 -2.69
N LYS A 2 -10.97 0.97 -2.03
CA LYS A 2 -9.78 1.85 -2.22
C LYS A 2 -8.44 1.19 -1.86
N VAL A 3 -8.35 0.50 -0.73
CA VAL A 3 -7.09 -0.04 -0.19
C VAL A 3 -6.57 -1.20 -1.04
N TYR A 4 -7.43 -2.18 -1.36
CA TYR A 4 -7.05 -3.31 -2.21
C TYR A 4 -6.54 -2.86 -3.57
N ASN A 5 -7.29 -2.00 -4.27
CA ASN A 5 -6.92 -1.55 -5.61
C ASN A 5 -5.57 -0.82 -5.60
N ALA A 6 -5.29 -0.02 -4.57
CA ALA A 6 -4.02 0.68 -4.43
C ALA A 6 -2.85 -0.27 -4.16
N MET A 7 -3.05 -1.31 -3.35
CA MET A 7 -2.06 -2.34 -3.08
C MET A 7 -1.78 -3.22 -4.31
N ALA A 8 -2.82 -3.62 -5.04
CA ALA A 8 -2.68 -4.32 -6.32
C ALA A 8 -1.92 -3.45 -7.33
N PHE A 9 -2.31 -2.17 -7.45
CA PHE A 9 -1.66 -1.24 -8.36
C PHE A 9 -0.21 -0.92 -7.97
N SER A 10 0.14 -0.94 -6.68
CA SER A 10 1.54 -0.74 -6.27
C SER A 10 2.44 -1.86 -6.77
N MET A 11 1.93 -3.09 -6.79
CA MET A 11 2.62 -4.23 -7.39
C MET A 11 2.69 -4.09 -8.92
N TRP A 12 1.55 -3.80 -9.56
CA TRP A 12 1.45 -3.72 -11.02
C TRP A 12 2.27 -2.59 -11.64
N ALA A 13 2.21 -1.37 -11.10
CA ALA A 13 2.88 -0.22 -11.72
C ALA A 13 4.33 -0.04 -11.27
N HIS A 14 4.67 -0.50 -10.05
CA HIS A 14 5.91 -0.12 -9.38
C HIS A 14 6.73 -1.30 -8.85
N GLY A 15 6.25 -2.54 -9.03
CA GLY A 15 6.86 -3.74 -8.42
C GLY A 15 6.89 -3.67 -6.89
N ALA A 16 6.11 -2.77 -6.29
CA ALA A 16 6.22 -2.41 -4.89
C ALA A 16 5.30 -3.26 -4.02
N VAL A 17 5.91 -4.23 -3.34
CA VAL A 17 5.23 -5.03 -2.30
C VAL A 17 5.35 -4.33 -0.95
N MET A 18 4.21 -4.02 -0.34
CA MET A 18 4.15 -3.51 1.04
C MET A 18 4.82 -4.50 2.00
N ASN A 19 5.99 -4.15 2.51
CA ASN A 19 6.86 -5.04 3.28
C ASN A 19 7.08 -4.54 4.73
N THR A 20 6.42 -3.47 5.13
CA THR A 20 6.53 -2.86 6.46
C THR A 20 5.16 -2.45 6.96
N HIS A 21 4.79 -2.88 8.16
CA HIS A 21 3.55 -2.52 8.85
C HIS A 21 3.85 -1.61 10.04
N LEU A 22 3.42 -0.36 9.95
CA LEU A 22 3.50 0.61 11.02
C LEU A 22 2.21 0.60 11.83
N ILE A 23 2.34 0.68 13.15
CA ILE A 23 1.23 0.81 14.08
C ILE A 23 1.52 2.03 14.94
N ILE A 24 0.61 3.00 14.93
CA ILE A 24 0.73 4.24 15.72
C ILE A 24 -0.48 4.33 16.65
N LEU A 25 -0.25 4.20 17.95
CA LEU A 25 -1.30 4.29 18.98
C LEU A 25 -1.43 5.76 19.39
N TRP A 26 -2.42 6.46 18.84
CA TRP A 26 -2.59 7.90 19.06
C TRP A 26 -3.07 8.22 20.47
N ALA A 27 -3.82 7.31 21.08
CA ALA A 27 -4.21 7.40 22.49
C ALA A 27 -2.99 7.52 23.43
N ASP A 28 -1.88 6.84 23.14
CA ASP A 28 -0.64 6.96 23.94
C ASP A 28 0.07 8.31 23.76
N PHE A 29 -0.19 8.97 22.64
CA PHE A 29 0.19 10.36 22.44
C PHE A 29 -0.85 11.31 23.02
N GLY A 30 -1.93 10.86 23.66
CA GLY A 30 -3.02 11.68 24.17
C GLY A 30 -3.55 12.70 23.15
N LEU A 31 -3.65 12.28 21.88
CA LEU A 31 -4.25 13.04 20.80
C LEU A 31 -5.68 12.54 20.55
N ASP A 32 -6.58 13.47 20.26
CA ASP A 32 -7.89 13.13 19.70
C ASP A 32 -7.76 12.64 18.24
N GLU A 33 -8.86 12.12 17.69
CA GLU A 33 -8.90 11.56 16.35
C GLU A 33 -8.47 12.59 15.29
N LEU A 34 -8.98 13.82 15.34
CA LEU A 34 -8.71 14.86 14.34
C LEU A 34 -7.25 15.31 14.37
N GLN A 35 -6.69 15.51 15.56
CA GLN A 35 -5.28 15.79 15.77
C GLN A 35 -4.41 14.66 15.24
N ALA A 36 -4.77 13.41 15.55
CA ALA A 36 -4.06 12.23 15.10
C ALA A 36 -4.07 12.09 13.57
N ALA A 37 -5.21 12.29 12.91
CA ALA A 37 -5.31 12.29 11.45
C ALA A 37 -4.42 13.36 10.81
N ARG A 38 -4.39 14.58 11.39
CA ARG A 38 -3.49 15.66 10.94
C ARG A 38 -2.03 15.28 11.10
N VAL A 39 -1.63 14.75 12.27
CA VAL A 39 -0.25 14.32 12.54
C VAL A 39 0.15 13.17 11.61
N LEU A 40 -0.74 12.21 11.34
CA LEU A 40 -0.49 11.15 10.38
C LEU A 40 -0.17 11.72 8.99
N GLY A 41 -0.95 12.69 8.51
CA GLY A 41 -0.70 13.35 7.23
C GLY A 41 0.69 14.00 7.15
N LEU A 42 1.08 14.74 8.18
CA LEU A 42 2.41 15.37 8.29
C LEU A 42 3.52 14.31 8.34
N TYR A 43 3.33 13.27 9.15
CA TYR A 43 4.26 12.15 9.28
C TYR A 43 4.49 11.45 7.94
N LEU A 44 3.42 11.11 7.21
CA LEU A 44 3.51 10.43 5.91
C LEU A 44 4.19 11.30 4.84
N HIS A 45 3.94 12.62 4.88
CA HIS A 45 4.64 13.56 4.00
C HIS A 45 6.14 13.59 4.27
N GLU A 46 6.55 13.69 5.53
CA GLU A 46 7.96 13.66 5.89
C GLU A 46 8.61 12.29 5.64
N ALA A 47 7.88 11.19 5.87
CA ALA A 47 8.37 9.83 5.62
C ALA A 47 8.69 9.61 4.15
N ARG A 48 7.81 10.08 3.25
CA ARG A 48 8.05 10.06 1.81
C ARG A 48 9.30 10.86 1.44
N LYS A 49 9.46 12.06 1.98
CA LYS A 49 10.66 12.89 1.74
C LYS A 49 11.93 12.21 2.24
N TRP A 50 11.87 11.63 3.44
CA TRP A 50 12.99 10.91 4.03
C TRP A 50 13.39 9.73 3.14
N LEU A 51 12.43 8.93 2.68
CA LEU A 51 12.73 7.75 1.86
C LEU A 51 13.26 8.11 0.48
N ALA A 52 12.80 9.23 -0.10
CA ALA A 52 13.24 9.71 -1.40
C ALA A 52 14.68 10.27 -1.43
N VAL A 53 15.34 10.46 -0.27
CA VAL A 53 16.73 10.94 -0.21
C VAL A 53 17.63 9.98 -1.00
N GLY A 54 18.28 10.51 -2.04
CA GLY A 54 19.17 9.75 -2.93
C GLY A 54 18.56 9.30 -4.26
N MET A 55 17.29 9.63 -4.54
CA MET A 55 16.66 9.36 -5.85
C MET A 55 16.88 10.45 -6.92
N GLY A 56 17.38 11.63 -6.55
CA GLY A 56 17.59 12.75 -7.49
C GLY A 56 18.94 12.71 -8.22
N VAL A 57 19.05 13.49 -9.31
CA VAL A 57 20.29 13.69 -10.06
C VAL A 57 21.38 14.28 -9.13
N ARG A 58 22.59 13.74 -9.22
CA ARG A 58 23.76 14.08 -8.38
C ARG A 58 24.01 15.60 -8.30
N VAL A 59 23.56 16.24 -7.21
CA VAL A 59 24.17 17.51 -6.80
C VAL A 59 25.38 17.17 -5.94
N ARG A 60 26.57 17.30 -6.54
CA ARG A 60 27.88 17.16 -5.87
C ARG A 60 27.83 17.87 -4.51
N ARG A 61 28.06 17.14 -3.39
CA ARG A 61 28.34 17.60 -2.00
C ARG A 61 27.38 17.18 -0.86
N ILE A 62 26.56 16.13 -0.98
CA ILE A 62 25.84 15.60 0.19
C ILE A 62 26.53 14.36 0.76
N ARG A 63 27.07 14.49 1.98
CA ARG A 63 27.91 13.51 2.70
C ARG A 63 27.17 12.24 3.17
N ASN A 64 25.83 12.19 3.03
CA ASN A 64 24.97 11.10 3.49
C ASN A 64 24.16 10.50 2.33
N PHE A 65 24.85 9.94 1.34
CA PHE A 65 24.21 9.36 0.16
C PHE A 65 23.75 7.93 0.45
N ARG A 66 22.52 7.78 0.98
CA ARG A 66 21.84 6.48 0.97
C ARG A 66 21.08 6.31 -0.35
N ARG A 67 20.94 5.08 -0.83
CA ARG A 67 20.03 4.76 -1.93
C ARG A 67 18.59 4.90 -1.43
N GLY A 68 17.90 5.93 -1.91
CA GLY A 68 16.49 6.17 -1.58
C GLY A 68 15.54 5.23 -2.33
N ALA A 69 14.27 5.34 -2.00
CA ALA A 69 13.17 4.68 -2.71
C ALA A 69 11.92 5.55 -2.68
N GLU A 70 11.04 5.38 -3.66
CA GLU A 70 9.70 5.95 -3.58
C GLU A 70 8.89 5.22 -2.50
N MET A 71 8.21 6.00 -1.66
CA MET A 71 7.34 5.46 -0.63
C MET A 71 5.91 5.38 -1.14
N HIS A 72 5.44 4.16 -1.37
CA HIS A 72 4.04 3.84 -1.58
C HIS A 72 3.45 3.35 -0.25
N TYR A 73 2.26 3.84 0.09
CA TYR A 73 1.62 3.44 1.33
C TYR A 73 0.11 3.39 1.23
N VAL A 74 -0.48 2.59 2.10
CA VAL A 74 -1.90 2.65 2.45
C VAL A 74 -2.01 2.78 3.97
N TRP A 75 -3.06 3.43 4.45
CA TRP A 75 -3.33 3.53 5.88
C TRP A 75 -4.81 3.31 6.18
N VAL A 76 -5.08 2.82 7.38
CA VAL A 76 -6.41 2.63 7.96
C VAL A 76 -6.40 3.14 9.40
N HIS A 77 -7.46 3.83 9.80
CA HIS A 77 -7.75 4.19 11.19
C HIS A 77 -8.65 3.13 11.82
N GLU A 78 -8.35 2.76 13.05
CA GLU A 78 -9.15 1.84 13.87
C GLU A 78 -9.33 2.42 15.27
N ASN A 79 -10.41 2.03 15.96
CA ASN A 79 -10.62 2.35 17.37
C ASN A 79 -10.97 1.08 18.14
N ASP A 80 -9.99 0.56 18.90
CA ASP A 80 -10.11 -0.66 19.68
C ASP A 80 -10.31 -0.31 21.15
N VAL A 81 -11.21 -1.01 21.84
CA VAL A 81 -11.54 -0.77 23.26
C VAL A 81 -10.29 -0.76 24.16
N ASN A 82 -9.29 -1.58 23.86
CA ASN A 82 -8.09 -1.72 24.71
C ASN A 82 -6.94 -0.79 24.30
N ARG A 83 -6.92 -0.31 23.04
CA ARG A 83 -5.80 0.47 22.48
C ARG A 83 -6.18 1.91 22.13
N GLY A 84 -7.46 2.22 22.16
CA GLY A 84 -8.03 3.46 21.66
C GLY A 84 -7.81 3.65 20.16
N PHE A 85 -7.87 4.90 19.75
CA PHE A 85 -7.66 5.32 18.37
C PHE A 85 -6.21 5.06 17.92
N HIS A 86 -6.05 4.38 16.80
CA HIS A 86 -4.75 4.08 16.23
C HIS A 86 -4.78 4.01 14.70
N SER A 87 -3.60 4.12 14.11
CA SER A 87 -3.41 3.94 12.67
C SER A 87 -2.56 2.73 12.38
N HIS A 88 -2.99 2.00 11.36
CA HIS A 88 -2.15 1.06 10.65
C HIS A 88 -1.70 1.66 9.34
N VAL A 89 -0.40 1.56 9.02
CA VAL A 89 0.14 1.96 7.72
C VAL A 89 0.90 0.77 7.14
N LEU A 90 0.57 0.36 5.92
CA LEU A 90 1.39 -0.57 5.16
C LEU A 90 2.18 0.23 4.13
N THR A 91 3.48 -0.01 4.04
CA THR A 91 4.38 0.72 3.14
C THR A 91 5.51 -0.20 2.66
N ASN A 92 6.11 0.15 1.52
CA ASN A 92 7.38 -0.42 1.08
C ASN A 92 8.56 0.40 1.66
N VAL A 93 9.44 -0.26 2.42
CA VAL A 93 10.70 0.32 2.90
C VAL A 93 11.83 -0.66 2.56
N PRO A 94 12.90 -0.24 1.87
CA PRO A 94 14.05 -1.09 1.62
C PRO A 94 14.58 -1.70 2.91
N ARG A 95 14.93 -2.99 2.88
CA ARG A 95 15.25 -3.78 4.08
C ARG A 95 16.41 -3.17 4.87
N GLU A 96 17.41 -2.69 4.15
CA GLU A 96 18.59 -2.00 4.66
C GLU A 96 18.27 -0.68 5.38
N LEU A 97 17.14 -0.05 5.07
CA LEU A 97 16.71 1.21 5.68
C LEU A 97 15.75 1.02 6.85
N GLN A 98 15.18 -0.17 7.07
CA GLN A 98 14.12 -0.39 8.07
C GLN A 98 14.52 0.02 9.50
N LYS A 99 15.75 -0.30 9.94
CA LYS A 99 16.23 0.09 11.28
C LYS A 99 16.40 1.60 11.41
N GLN A 100 16.94 2.25 10.37
CA GLN A 100 17.09 3.70 10.34
C GLN A 100 15.72 4.39 10.27
N PHE A 101 14.79 3.81 9.53
CA PHE A 101 13.42 4.30 9.39
C PHE A 101 12.66 4.20 10.71
N ASP A 102 12.73 3.08 11.46
CA ASP A 102 12.11 3.00 12.81
C ASP A 102 12.64 4.09 13.75
N SER A 103 13.97 4.27 13.82
CA SER A 103 14.58 5.30 14.65
C SER A 103 14.17 6.71 14.22
N TRP A 104 14.16 6.97 12.90
CA TRP A 104 13.71 8.24 12.36
C TRP A 104 12.23 8.49 12.65
N SER A 105 11.36 7.51 12.45
CA SER A 105 9.91 7.61 12.67
C SER A 105 9.60 7.98 14.12
N ARG A 106 10.29 7.37 15.08
CA ARG A 106 10.16 7.73 16.50
C ARG A 106 10.55 9.18 16.74
N LYS A 107 11.68 9.64 16.22
CA LYS A 107 12.12 11.04 16.36
C LYS A 107 11.16 12.03 15.66
N CYS A 108 10.67 11.68 14.48
CA CYS A 108 9.71 12.46 13.72
C CYS A 108 8.39 12.61 14.51
N LEU A 109 7.83 11.50 14.99
CA LEU A 109 6.59 11.51 15.80
C LEU A 109 6.78 12.29 17.09
N ALA A 110 7.89 12.12 17.81
CA ALA A 110 8.17 12.91 19.02
C ALA A 110 8.16 14.42 18.72
N ARG A 111 8.79 14.84 17.62
CA ARG A 111 8.80 16.25 17.19
C ARG A 111 7.42 16.74 16.76
N LEU A 112 6.70 15.98 15.93
CA LEU A 112 5.40 16.40 15.40
C LEU A 112 4.33 16.49 16.50
N THR A 113 4.39 15.60 17.48
CA THR A 113 3.44 15.56 18.61
C THR A 113 3.87 16.46 19.77
N LYS A 114 5.14 16.90 19.80
CA LYS A 114 5.79 17.55 20.96
C LYS A 114 5.67 16.72 22.25
N ARG A 115 5.63 15.40 22.13
CA ARG A 115 5.48 14.46 23.24
C ARG A 115 6.56 13.39 23.21
N HIS A 116 6.84 12.81 24.37
CA HIS A 116 7.70 11.64 24.45
C HIS A 116 7.01 10.44 23.79
N VAL A 117 7.72 9.72 22.92
CA VAL A 117 7.19 8.52 22.25
C VAL A 117 7.42 7.32 23.17
N HIS A 118 6.38 6.94 23.93
CA HIS A 118 6.42 5.70 24.68
C HIS A 118 6.71 4.52 23.74
N ARG A 119 7.48 3.52 24.18
CA ARG A 119 7.91 2.37 23.33
C ARG A 119 6.74 1.71 22.60
N ARG A 120 5.58 1.62 23.27
CA ARG A 120 4.33 1.02 22.78
C ARG A 120 3.56 1.89 21.77
N ALA A 121 3.76 3.22 21.80
CA ALA A 121 3.02 4.18 20.99
C ALA A 121 3.33 4.08 19.48
N PHE A 122 4.50 3.54 19.14
CA PHE A 122 4.91 3.29 17.77
C PHE A 122 5.58 1.93 17.63
N ARG A 123 5.10 1.12 16.68
CA ARG A 123 5.71 -0.15 16.28
C ARG A 123 5.90 -0.20 14.78
N LEU A 124 7.11 -0.49 14.34
CA LEU A 124 7.43 -0.93 12.99
C LEU A 124 7.59 -2.45 12.98
N ALA A 125 6.75 -3.14 12.20
CA ALA A 125 6.82 -4.58 11.99
C ALA A 125 7.29 -4.87 10.56
N PRO A 126 8.58 -5.23 10.36
CA PRO A 126 9.06 -5.56 9.03
C PRO A 126 8.60 -6.95 8.60
N SER A 127 8.48 -7.16 7.29
CA SER A 127 8.35 -8.49 6.71
C SER A 127 9.72 -9.14 6.60
N TYR A 128 9.81 -10.40 7.02
CA TYR A 128 11.00 -11.24 6.86
C TYR A 128 10.87 -12.22 5.68
N ALA A 129 9.84 -12.07 4.85
CA ALA A 129 9.61 -12.88 3.66
C ALA A 129 10.80 -12.79 2.69
N LYS A 130 11.32 -13.95 2.28
CA LYS A 130 12.53 -14.04 1.44
C LYS A 130 12.16 -14.21 -0.04
N THR A 131 11.24 -15.11 -0.36
CA THR A 131 10.83 -15.40 -1.74
C THR A 131 9.81 -14.39 -2.25
N LYS A 132 9.60 -14.33 -3.59
CA LYS A 132 8.54 -13.51 -4.21
C LYS A 132 7.16 -13.91 -3.66
N SER A 133 6.86 -15.22 -3.66
CA SER A 133 5.60 -15.76 -3.18
C SER A 133 5.34 -15.42 -1.70
N ASP A 134 6.34 -15.59 -0.82
CA ASP A 134 6.17 -15.24 0.61
C ASP A 134 5.89 -13.74 0.81
N LYS A 135 6.50 -12.87 -0.01
CA LYS A 135 6.30 -11.42 0.06
C LYS A 135 4.86 -11.07 -0.32
N VAL A 136 4.35 -11.66 -1.40
CA VAL A 136 2.96 -11.50 -1.86
C VAL A 136 1.99 -12.03 -0.80
N ALA A 137 2.21 -13.24 -0.29
CA ALA A 137 1.39 -13.84 0.75
C ALA A 137 1.35 -12.96 2.02
N ARG A 138 2.51 -12.40 2.43
CA ARG A 138 2.57 -11.50 3.59
C ARG A 138 1.86 -10.17 3.33
N HIS A 139 2.02 -9.59 2.15
CA HIS A 139 1.35 -8.38 1.72
C HIS A 139 -0.17 -8.51 1.79
N TRP A 140 -0.72 -9.59 1.25
CA TRP A 140 -2.15 -9.87 1.30
C TRP A 140 -2.62 -10.31 2.69
N GLY A 141 -1.78 -11.00 3.45
CA GLY A 141 -2.05 -11.31 4.86
C GLY A 141 -2.26 -10.03 5.69
N TRP A 142 -1.44 -8.99 5.46
CA TRP A 142 -1.64 -7.70 6.10
C TRP A 142 -2.87 -6.95 5.60
N PHE A 143 -3.16 -7.00 4.30
CA PHE A 143 -4.42 -6.47 3.77
C PHE A 143 -5.63 -7.08 4.49
N ARG A 144 -5.68 -8.41 4.60
CA ARG A 144 -6.78 -9.13 5.30
C ARG A 144 -6.86 -8.78 6.78
N TYR A 145 -5.72 -8.53 7.43
CA TYR A 145 -5.68 -8.03 8.80
C TYR A 145 -6.30 -6.62 8.92
N LEU A 146 -5.94 -5.69 8.03
CA LEU A 146 -6.51 -4.33 8.05
C LEU A 146 -8.01 -4.29 7.78
N MET A 147 -8.52 -5.25 7.00
CA MET A 147 -9.93 -5.32 6.64
C MET A 147 -10.81 -6.04 7.66
N LYS A 148 -10.30 -6.35 8.87
CA LYS A 148 -11.09 -7.01 9.93
C LYS A 148 -12.32 -6.19 10.36
N GLN A 149 -12.30 -4.87 10.16
CA GLN A 149 -13.40 -3.94 10.44
C GLN A 149 -14.21 -3.57 9.18
N LEU A 150 -14.03 -4.29 8.07
CA LEU A 150 -14.86 -4.13 6.88
C LEU A 150 -16.34 -4.29 7.27
N ASP A 151 -17.17 -3.36 6.80
CA ASP A 151 -18.61 -3.40 7.02
C ASP A 151 -19.15 -4.79 6.59
N PRO A 152 -19.84 -5.52 7.49
CA PRO A 152 -20.36 -6.85 7.18
C PRO A 152 -21.36 -6.87 6.01
N ASN A 153 -21.98 -5.73 5.71
CA ASN A 153 -22.94 -5.59 4.62
C ASN A 153 -22.33 -4.98 3.36
N ALA A 154 -21.00 -4.78 3.32
CA ALA A 154 -20.36 -4.22 2.15
C ALA A 154 -20.47 -5.16 0.95
N MET A 155 -21.07 -4.66 -0.14
CA MET A 155 -21.26 -5.39 -1.38
C MET A 155 -20.33 -4.87 -2.48
N ILE A 156 -19.99 -5.73 -3.42
CA ILE A 156 -19.47 -5.35 -4.73
C ILE A 156 -20.49 -5.74 -5.79
N MET A 157 -20.78 -4.81 -6.69
CA MET A 157 -21.73 -4.98 -7.78
C MET A 157 -20.99 -4.87 -9.11
N GLN A 158 -21.25 -5.80 -10.03
CA GLN A 158 -20.72 -5.74 -11.38
C GLN A 158 -21.83 -5.97 -12.39
N ARG A 159 -21.83 -5.15 -13.45
CA ARG A 159 -22.74 -5.33 -14.57
C ARG A 159 -22.18 -6.42 -15.50
N HIS A 160 -22.95 -7.49 -15.66
CA HIS A 160 -22.70 -8.57 -16.60
C HIS A 160 -23.60 -8.40 -17.84
N PRO A 161 -23.10 -8.64 -19.07
CA PRO A 161 -23.86 -8.42 -20.31
C PRO A 161 -25.16 -9.24 -20.39
N VAL A 162 -25.10 -10.51 -19.98
CA VAL A 162 -26.26 -11.44 -20.02
C VAL A 162 -27.04 -11.51 -18.70
N LYS A 163 -26.34 -11.67 -17.57
CA LYS A 163 -26.94 -11.94 -16.26
C LYS A 163 -27.42 -10.69 -15.50
N GLY A 164 -27.29 -9.50 -16.08
CA GLY A 164 -27.65 -8.25 -15.40
C GLY A 164 -26.64 -7.84 -14.33
N ILE A 165 -27.11 -7.39 -13.17
CA ILE A 165 -26.24 -6.99 -12.05
C ILE A 165 -25.93 -8.23 -11.21
N LEU A 166 -24.65 -8.53 -11.04
CA LEU A 166 -24.16 -9.54 -10.11
C LEU A 166 -23.67 -8.85 -8.84
N GLU A 167 -24.00 -9.44 -7.69
CA GLU A 167 -23.66 -8.90 -6.38
C GLU A 167 -22.93 -9.94 -5.53
N TRP A 168 -21.87 -9.51 -4.86
CA TRP A 168 -21.12 -10.34 -3.92
C TRP A 168 -20.88 -9.60 -2.62
N ARG A 169 -20.95 -10.33 -1.51
CA ARG A 169 -20.53 -9.81 -0.21
C ARG A 169 -19.01 -9.74 -0.17
N LEU A 170 -18.47 -8.54 0.04
CA LEU A 170 -17.02 -8.34 0.03
C LEU A 170 -16.32 -9.17 1.12
N ARG A 171 -16.96 -9.43 2.25
CA ARG A 171 -16.38 -10.28 3.29
C ARG A 171 -16.17 -11.73 2.83
N ASP A 172 -17.09 -12.26 2.03
CA ASP A 172 -17.03 -13.65 1.59
C ASP A 172 -15.88 -13.85 0.59
N GLU A 173 -15.68 -12.85 -0.27
CA GLU A 173 -14.61 -12.88 -1.28
C GLU A 173 -13.24 -12.51 -0.71
N LEU A 174 -13.16 -11.45 0.11
CA LEU A 174 -11.88 -10.97 0.65
C LEU A 174 -11.39 -11.78 1.86
N LYS A 175 -12.30 -12.50 2.51
CA LYS A 175 -12.01 -13.34 3.67
C LYS A 175 -11.17 -12.60 4.72
N PRO A 176 -11.54 -11.38 5.18
CA PRO A 176 -10.73 -10.65 6.15
C PRO A 176 -10.52 -11.48 7.42
N TRP A 177 -9.53 -11.13 8.23
CA TRP A 177 -9.36 -11.78 9.54
C TRP A 177 -10.59 -11.54 10.41
N HIS A 178 -10.75 -12.37 11.46
CA HIS A 178 -11.92 -12.41 12.32
C HIS A 178 -12.53 -11.03 12.56
N ALA A 179 -13.84 -10.93 12.29
CA ALA A 179 -14.58 -9.67 12.43
C ALA A 179 -14.36 -9.10 13.83
N ARG A 180 -14.02 -7.81 13.88
CA ARG A 180 -13.97 -7.07 15.14
C ARG A 180 -14.93 -5.90 15.04
N ILE A 181 -15.79 -5.80 16.05
CA ILE A 181 -16.61 -4.61 16.25
C ILE A 181 -15.65 -3.50 16.69
N SER A 182 -15.59 -2.42 15.91
CA SER A 182 -14.89 -1.19 16.27
C SER A 182 -15.86 -0.27 16.97
N SER A 183 -15.36 0.54 17.90
CA SER A 183 -16.06 1.77 18.24
C SER A 183 -16.14 2.66 17.00
N LEU A 184 -17.25 3.39 16.85
CA LEU A 184 -17.41 4.38 15.79
C LEU A 184 -16.26 5.39 15.86
N VAL A 185 -15.67 5.68 14.70
CA VAL A 185 -14.73 6.79 14.51
C VAL A 185 -15.52 7.87 13.77
N PRO A 186 -16.09 8.86 14.48
CA PRO A 186 -16.93 9.85 13.84
C PRO A 186 -16.13 10.78 12.91
N GLN A 187 -16.76 11.17 11.81
CA GLN A 187 -16.44 12.37 11.03
C GLN A 187 -15.03 12.42 10.38
N MET A 188 -14.49 11.28 9.90
CA MET A 188 -13.24 11.30 9.12
C MET A 188 -13.10 10.15 8.11
N SER A 189 -12.12 10.30 7.21
CA SER A 189 -11.71 9.22 6.32
C SER A 189 -11.07 8.08 7.11
N LEU A 190 -11.66 6.88 7.05
CA LEU A 190 -11.12 5.70 7.73
C LEU A 190 -9.92 5.08 7.01
N ALA A 191 -9.71 5.41 5.73
CA ALA A 191 -8.59 4.87 4.96
C ALA A 191 -8.06 5.82 3.88
N GLY A 192 -6.76 5.75 3.64
CA GLY A 192 -6.07 6.54 2.64
C GLY A 192 -4.91 5.79 2.00
N VAL A 193 -4.40 6.37 0.92
CA VAL A 193 -3.35 5.79 0.06
C VAL A 193 -2.46 6.92 -0.44
N SER A 194 -1.20 6.62 -0.77
CA SER A 194 -0.30 7.62 -1.37
C SER A 194 -0.78 8.00 -2.78
N HIS A 195 -0.46 9.22 -3.20
CA HIS A 195 -0.92 9.73 -4.50
C HIS A 195 -0.48 8.88 -5.69
N SER A 196 0.75 8.33 -5.66
CA SER A 196 1.30 7.51 -6.75
C SER A 196 0.62 6.16 -6.94
N ILE A 197 -0.20 5.72 -5.99
CA ILE A 197 -1.03 4.51 -6.10
C ILE A 197 -2.52 4.77 -5.92
N GLY A 198 -2.93 6.05 -5.90
CA GLY A 198 -4.31 6.44 -5.71
C GLY A 198 -5.18 6.27 -6.96
N ALA A 199 -6.49 6.50 -6.82
CA ALA A 199 -7.45 6.32 -7.90
C ALA A 199 -7.10 7.11 -9.17
N LYS A 200 -6.57 8.33 -9.03
CA LYS A 200 -6.13 9.15 -10.18
C LYS A 200 -4.95 8.50 -10.94
N ALA A 201 -3.98 7.95 -10.21
CA ALA A 201 -2.84 7.25 -10.83
C ALA A 201 -3.30 5.94 -11.50
N GLN A 202 -4.19 5.19 -10.86
CA GLN A 202 -4.81 3.99 -11.43
C GLN A 202 -5.57 4.30 -12.72
N GLN A 203 -6.40 5.35 -12.71
CA GLN A 203 -7.16 5.79 -13.88
C GLN A 203 -6.24 6.23 -15.02
N ALA A 204 -5.19 7.01 -14.73
CA ALA A 204 -4.23 7.46 -15.72
C ALA A 204 -3.47 6.29 -16.39
N ALA A 205 -3.28 5.19 -15.65
CA ALA A 205 -2.66 3.97 -16.16
C ALA A 205 -3.67 2.96 -16.74
N CYS A 206 -4.96 3.31 -16.83
CA CYS A 206 -6.05 2.41 -17.24
C CYS A 206 -6.09 1.08 -16.45
N PHE A 207 -5.60 1.08 -15.20
CA PHE A 207 -5.49 -0.12 -14.39
C PHE A 207 -6.85 -0.59 -13.87
N ARG A 208 -7.09 -1.90 -13.95
CA ARG A 208 -8.24 -2.58 -13.33
C ARG A 208 -7.77 -3.74 -12.48
N SER A 209 -7.95 -3.64 -11.17
CA SER A 209 -7.63 -4.72 -10.22
C SER A 209 -8.48 -5.98 -10.43
N MET A 210 -7.98 -7.14 -9.99
CA MET A 210 -8.74 -8.40 -10.00
C MET A 210 -10.11 -8.27 -9.30
N LEU A 211 -10.16 -7.56 -8.17
CA LEU A 211 -11.41 -7.26 -7.48
C LEU A 211 -12.41 -6.48 -8.34
N SER A 212 -11.96 -5.42 -9.02
CA SER A 212 -12.84 -4.64 -9.91
C SER A 212 -13.32 -5.41 -11.15
N GLN A 213 -12.64 -6.51 -11.47
CA GLN A 213 -13.00 -7.41 -12.54
C GLN A 213 -13.84 -8.61 -12.05
N ALA A 214 -14.09 -8.71 -10.73
CA ALA A 214 -14.64 -9.88 -10.05
C ALA A 214 -13.89 -11.20 -10.33
N ASN A 215 -12.58 -11.13 -10.57
CA ASN A 215 -11.72 -12.31 -10.67
C ASN A 215 -11.32 -12.78 -9.25
N PHE A 216 -12.27 -13.36 -8.52
CA PHE A 216 -12.06 -13.70 -7.11
C PHE A 216 -11.05 -14.83 -6.88
N ALA A 217 -10.89 -15.71 -7.86
CA ALA A 217 -9.92 -16.81 -7.80
C ALA A 217 -8.47 -16.32 -7.75
N GLN A 218 -8.20 -15.14 -8.31
CA GLN A 218 -6.85 -14.57 -8.42
C GLN A 218 -6.58 -13.40 -7.46
N LEU A 219 -7.47 -13.08 -6.52
CA LEU A 219 -7.34 -11.86 -5.69
C LEU A 219 -5.99 -11.72 -4.99
N TYR A 220 -5.36 -12.84 -4.64
CA TYR A 220 -4.16 -12.89 -3.81
C TYR A 220 -2.99 -13.64 -4.46
N SER A 221 -3.08 -13.93 -5.76
CA SER A 221 -2.02 -14.66 -6.49
C SER A 221 -0.75 -13.82 -6.61
N GLY A 222 -0.90 -12.49 -6.71
CA GLY A 222 0.20 -11.57 -7.03
C GLY A 222 0.51 -11.50 -8.52
N GLU A 223 -0.43 -11.92 -9.37
CA GLU A 223 -0.37 -11.80 -10.83
C GLU A 223 -0.04 -10.37 -11.28
N GLU A 224 -0.42 -9.35 -10.50
CA GLU A 224 -0.02 -7.96 -10.75
C GLU A 224 1.51 -7.76 -10.85
N LEU A 225 2.31 -8.52 -10.09
CA LEU A 225 3.78 -8.46 -10.22
C LEU A 225 4.29 -9.13 -11.49
N GLU A 226 3.58 -10.14 -12.01
CA GLU A 226 3.96 -10.88 -13.22
C GLU A 226 3.63 -10.07 -14.47
N ASP A 227 2.47 -9.42 -14.48
CA ASP A 227 2.07 -8.49 -15.54
C ASP A 227 3.11 -7.41 -15.79
N LEU A 228 3.64 -6.81 -14.72
CA LEU A 228 4.71 -5.81 -14.82
C LEU A 228 5.95 -6.39 -15.50
N GLN A 229 6.41 -7.57 -15.06
CA GLN A 229 7.59 -8.22 -15.60
C GLN A 229 7.41 -8.53 -17.09
N ASN A 230 6.23 -8.99 -17.49
CA ASN A 230 5.90 -9.25 -18.89
C ASN A 230 5.87 -7.96 -19.73
N MET A 231 5.37 -6.86 -19.17
CA MET A 231 5.38 -5.54 -19.82
C MET A 231 6.79 -4.98 -19.98
N GLU A 232 7.66 -5.12 -18.98
CA GLU A 232 9.07 -4.72 -19.04
C GLU A 232 9.84 -5.54 -20.09
N LEU A 233 9.68 -6.88 -20.08
CA LEU A 233 10.27 -7.77 -21.08
C LEU A 233 9.83 -7.41 -22.51
N SER A 234 8.55 -7.12 -22.71
CA SER A 234 8.00 -6.74 -24.02
C SER A 234 8.52 -5.37 -24.52
N ARG A 235 8.96 -4.48 -23.62
CA ARG A 235 9.58 -3.20 -23.97
C ARG A 235 11.06 -3.32 -24.31
N GLU A 236 11.74 -4.30 -23.72
CA GLU A 236 13.17 -4.56 -23.96
C GLU A 236 13.43 -5.34 -25.25
N LEU A 237 12.45 -6.11 -25.73
CA LEU A 237 12.55 -6.74 -27.04
C LEU A 237 12.44 -5.68 -28.14
N PRO A 238 13.46 -5.50 -29.00
CA PRO A 238 13.33 -4.65 -30.17
C PRO A 238 12.14 -5.18 -30.97
N THR A 239 11.26 -4.28 -31.42
CA THR A 239 10.31 -4.60 -32.48
C THR A 239 11.12 -5.09 -33.67
N MET A 240 11.29 -6.41 -33.80
CA MET A 240 11.88 -7.00 -34.99
C MET A 240 10.93 -6.64 -36.13
N ASP A 241 11.31 -5.63 -36.88
CA ASP A 241 10.61 -5.21 -38.08
C ASP A 241 10.76 -6.34 -39.11
N TYR A 242 9.80 -7.25 -39.13
CA TYR A 242 9.71 -8.35 -40.10
C TYR A 242 9.46 -7.86 -41.54
N ARG A 243 9.59 -6.55 -41.83
CA ARG A 243 9.42 -5.97 -43.18
C ARG A 243 10.70 -5.86 -44.01
N SER A 244 11.83 -6.44 -43.60
CA SER A 244 13.02 -6.44 -44.47
C SER A 244 13.28 -7.80 -45.12
N LYS A 245 13.09 -7.81 -46.46
CA LYS A 245 13.62 -8.75 -47.47
C LYS A 245 12.78 -9.98 -47.83
N PHE A 246 11.67 -9.74 -48.52
CA PHE A 246 11.34 -10.54 -49.71
C PHE A 246 11.74 -9.74 -50.95
N TYR A 247 13.02 -9.80 -51.34
CA TYR A 247 13.40 -9.51 -52.71
C TYR A 247 13.10 -10.76 -53.53
N PHE A 248 11.94 -10.76 -54.20
CA PHE A 248 11.74 -11.59 -55.38
C PHE A 248 12.51 -10.92 -56.52
N GLY A 249 13.65 -11.51 -56.91
CA GLY A 249 14.29 -11.24 -58.19
C GLY A 249 13.82 -12.29 -59.21
N PRO A 250 13.50 -11.89 -60.46
CA PRO A 250 13.16 -12.80 -61.56
C PRO A 250 14.36 -13.62 -62.05
#